data_AF-A0A1G4ZMP2-F1
#
_entry.id   AF-A0A1G4ZMP2-F1
#
_cell.length_a   1.000
_cell.length_b   1.000
_cell.length_c   1.000
_cell.angle_alpha   90.00
_cell.angle_beta   90.00
_cell.angle_gamma   90.00
#
_symmetry.space_group_name_H-M   'P 1'
#
loop_
_entity.id
_entity.type
_entity.pdbx_description
1 polymer ?
#
loop_
_entity_poly.entity_id
_entity_poly.type
_entity_poly.pdbx_seq_one_letter_code
_entity_poly.pdbx_strand_id
1 'polypeptide(L)'
;MLDLDHPQSRHVLEAARIEDLIRKQLLAWQGDPAAEPVARAQVLQVLLPQLDALNAAHFGASKKIVRTLDALRRAMQGDSADAAWRAFLVLDGPGDNFGTWAI
;
A
#
# COMPACT_ATOMS: atom_id res chain seq x y z
N MET A 1 18.52 9.97 -17.10
CA MET A 1 18.34 8.59 -17.58
C MET A 1 18.25 7.74 -16.32
N LEU A 2 17.05 7.32 -15.94
CA LEU A 2 16.85 6.51 -14.72
C LEU A 2 17.48 5.13 -14.97
N ASP A 3 18.50 4.79 -14.17
CA ASP A 3 19.15 3.49 -14.22
C ASP A 3 18.18 2.42 -13.70
N LEU A 4 17.50 1.76 -14.64
CA LEU A 4 16.52 0.71 -14.36
C LEU A 4 17.17 -0.63 -13.95
N ASP A 5 18.51 -0.70 -13.92
CA ASP A 5 19.26 -1.92 -13.58
C ASP A 5 19.70 -2.02 -12.10
N HIS A 6 19.32 -1.08 -11.24
CA HIS A 6 19.59 -1.23 -9.82
C HIS A 6 18.64 -2.27 -9.19
N PRO A 7 19.14 -3.28 -8.44
CA PRO A 7 18.30 -4.31 -7.81
C PRO A 7 17.23 -3.74 -6.87
N GLN A 8 17.45 -2.56 -6.31
CA GLN A 8 16.44 -1.84 -5.52
C GLN A 8 15.24 -1.38 -6.36
N SER A 9 15.44 -1.04 -7.65
CA SER A 9 14.38 -0.60 -8.55
C SER A 9 13.31 -1.67 -8.76
N ARG A 10 13.67 -2.95 -8.77
CA ARG A 10 12.69 -4.06 -8.92
C ARG A 10 11.74 -4.17 -7.72
N HIS A 11 12.27 -4.01 -6.51
CA HIS A 11 11.47 -4.11 -5.29
C HIS A 11 10.59 -2.87 -5.08
N VAL A 12 11.07 -1.69 -5.49
CA VAL A 12 10.25 -0.48 -5.51
C VAL A 12 9.12 -0.60 -6.54
N LEU A 13 9.37 -1.17 -7.73
CA LEU A 13 8.32 -1.45 -8.72
C LEU A 13 7.32 -2.50 -8.24
N GLU A 14 7.78 -3.51 -7.50
CA GLU A 14 6.91 -4.51 -6.87
C GLU A 14 6.00 -3.88 -5.81
N ALA A 15 6.54 -3.01 -4.96
CA ALA A 15 5.75 -2.21 -4.02
C ALA A 15 4.72 -1.35 -4.75
N ALA A 16 5.13 -0.63 -5.80
CA ALA A 16 4.24 0.22 -6.59
C ALA A 16 3.09 -0.58 -7.22
N ARG A 17 3.37 -1.80 -7.69
CA ARG A 17 2.34 -2.69 -8.22
C ARG A 17 1.31 -3.07 -7.15
N ILE A 18 1.76 -3.40 -5.94
CA ILE A 18 0.87 -3.76 -4.84
C ILE A 18 0.07 -2.53 -4.37
N GLU A 19 0.70 -1.35 -4.30
CA GLU A 19 0.03 -0.08 -4.00
C GLU A 19 -1.05 0.27 -5.03
N ASP A 20 -0.81 0.06 -6.33
CA ASP A 20 -1.82 0.23 -7.38
C ASP A 20 -3.01 -0.74 -7.23
N LEU A 21 -2.75 -1.99 -6.81
CA LEU A 21 -3.83 -2.92 -6.49
C LEU A 21 -4.67 -2.45 -5.30
N ILE A 22 -4.03 -1.90 -4.26
CA ILE A 22 -4.75 -1.30 -3.11
C ILE A 22 -5.60 -0.13 -3.59
N ARG A 23 -5.02 0.77 -4.41
CA ARG A 23 -5.73 1.90 -5.02
C ARG A 23 -7.00 1.46 -5.74
N LYS A 24 -6.92 0.42 -6.57
CA LYS A 24 -8.07 -0.14 -7.30
C LYS A 24 -9.16 -0.67 -6.38
N GLN A 25 -8.80 -1.36 -5.30
CA GLN A 25 -9.78 -1.87 -4.33
C GLN A 25 -10.50 -0.72 -3.61
N LEU A 26 -9.76 0.33 -3.23
CA LEU A 26 -10.34 1.50 -2.57
C LEU A 26 -11.27 2.29 -3.49
N LEU A 27 -10.87 2.48 -4.76
CA LEU A 27 -11.73 3.12 -5.77
C LEU A 27 -12.99 2.30 -6.05
N ALA A 28 -12.89 0.98 -6.08
CA ALA A 28 -14.05 0.10 -6.22
C ALA A 28 -15.01 0.25 -5.04
N TRP A 29 -14.50 0.29 -3.80
CA TRP A 29 -15.32 0.53 -2.62
C TRP A 29 -15.95 1.94 -2.61
N GLN A 30 -15.23 2.98 -3.03
CA GLN A 30 -15.79 4.33 -3.14
C GLN A 30 -16.90 4.43 -4.20
N GLY A 31 -16.75 3.71 -5.32
CA GLY A 31 -17.76 3.66 -6.39
C GLY A 31 -18.96 2.78 -6.06
N ASP A 32 -18.77 1.74 -5.25
CA ASP A 32 -19.80 0.79 -4.84
C ASP A 32 -19.59 0.34 -3.39
N PRO A 33 -20.40 0.83 -2.42
CA PRO A 33 -20.34 0.37 -1.04
C PRO A 33 -20.52 -1.14 -0.87
N ALA A 34 -21.21 -1.84 -1.79
CA ALA A 34 -21.36 -3.29 -1.73
C ALA A 34 -20.04 -4.04 -1.98
N ALA A 35 -19.04 -3.39 -2.58
CA ALA A 35 -17.71 -3.93 -2.78
C ALA A 35 -16.83 -3.90 -1.50
N GLU A 36 -17.29 -3.24 -0.42
CA GLU A 36 -16.54 -3.12 0.84
C GLU A 36 -15.98 -4.46 1.35
N PRO A 37 -16.77 -5.55 1.49
CA PRO A 37 -16.28 -6.75 2.14
C PRO A 37 -15.16 -7.41 1.32
N VAL A 38 -15.26 -7.33 -0.01
CA VAL A 38 -14.26 -7.87 -0.94
C VAL A 38 -13.00 -7.01 -0.91
N ALA A 39 -13.13 -5.69 -1.01
CA ALA A 39 -12.01 -4.75 -0.94
C ALA A 39 -11.27 -4.88 0.39
N ARG A 40 -12.01 -4.93 1.51
CA ARG A 40 -11.47 -5.09 2.85
C ARG A 40 -10.72 -6.42 3.01
N ALA A 41 -11.32 -7.53 2.61
CA ALA A 41 -10.65 -8.84 2.68
C ALA A 41 -9.38 -8.87 1.82
N GLN A 42 -9.45 -8.39 0.58
CA GLN A 42 -8.32 -8.38 -0.35
C GLN A 42 -7.16 -7.52 0.18
N VAL A 43 -7.45 -6.32 0.67
CA VAL A 43 -6.40 -5.41 1.18
C VAL A 43 -5.80 -5.95 2.48
N LEU A 44 -6.64 -6.34 3.45
CA LEU A 44 -6.16 -6.73 4.79
C LEU A 44 -5.47 -8.10 4.81
N GLN A 45 -5.97 -9.07 4.05
CA GLN A 45 -5.50 -10.46 4.13
C GLN A 45 -4.46 -10.81 3.06
N VAL A 46 -4.38 -10.03 1.98
CA VAL A 46 -3.50 -10.35 0.85
C VAL A 46 -2.49 -9.23 0.59
N LEU A 47 -2.94 -8.01 0.32
CA LEU A 47 -2.05 -6.95 -0.17
C LEU A 47 -1.16 -6.37 0.94
N LEU A 48 -1.70 -6.08 2.12
CA LEU A 48 -0.90 -5.57 3.25
C LEU A 48 0.16 -6.59 3.73
N PRO A 49 -0.14 -7.89 3.90
CA PRO A 49 0.88 -8.88 4.22
C PRO A 49 2.00 -9.00 3.18
N GLN A 50 1.69 -8.81 1.89
CA GLN A 50 2.71 -8.77 0.85
C GLN A 50 3.65 -7.57 1.00
N LEU A 51 3.12 -6.38 1.30
CA LEU A 51 3.94 -5.20 1.60
C LEU A 51 4.79 -5.38 2.86
N ASP A 52 4.24 -6.01 3.92
CA ASP A 52 5.01 -6.33 5.13
C ASP A 52 6.16 -7.30 4.83
N ALA A 53 5.91 -8.35 4.04
CA ALA A 53 6.93 -9.30 3.62
C ALA A 53 8.01 -8.64 2.76
N LEU A 54 7.61 -7.77 1.83
CA LEU A 54 8.51 -7.01 0.97
C LEU A 54 9.39 -6.07 1.81
N ASN A 55 8.82 -5.37 2.79
CA ASN A 55 9.54 -4.51 3.72
C ASN A 55 10.59 -5.30 4.53
N ALA A 56 10.20 -6.46 5.06
CA ALA A 56 11.08 -7.32 5.83
C ALA A 56 12.24 -7.88 4.97
N ALA A 57 11.96 -8.26 3.73
CA ALA A 57 12.94 -8.88 2.85
C ALA A 57 13.92 -7.89 2.21
N HIS A 58 13.45 -6.70 1.83
CA HIS A 58 14.20 -5.80 0.93
C HIS A 58 14.39 -4.38 1.45
N PHE A 59 13.65 -3.95 2.48
CA PHE A 59 13.71 -2.58 3.02
C PHE A 59 14.18 -2.55 4.49
N GLY A 60 14.88 -3.60 4.92
CA GLY A 60 15.51 -3.68 6.24
C GLY A 60 14.52 -3.68 7.40
N ALA A 61 13.28 -4.14 7.18
CA ALA A 61 12.20 -4.10 8.16
C ALA A 61 12.00 -2.68 8.73
N SER A 62 11.91 -1.69 7.84
CA SER A 62 11.77 -0.28 8.20
C SER A 62 10.57 -0.09 9.12
N LYS A 63 10.82 0.36 10.35
CA LYS A 63 9.77 0.68 11.34
C LYS A 63 8.83 1.76 10.86
N LYS A 64 9.29 2.60 9.93
CA LYS A 64 8.50 3.71 9.41
C LYS A 64 7.48 3.19 8.37
N ILE A 65 7.91 2.30 7.48
CA ILE A 65 7.01 1.57 6.55
C ILE A 65 5.97 0.77 7.34
N VAL A 66 6.40 0.02 8.37
CA VAL A 66 5.46 -0.74 9.23
C VAL A 66 4.39 0.18 9.85
N ARG A 67 4.77 1.36 10.35
CA ARG A 67 3.80 2.33 10.91
C ARG A 67 2.80 2.82 9.87
N THR A 68 3.25 3.09 8.65
CA THR A 68 2.38 3.51 7.54
C THR A 68 1.41 2.40 7.16
N LEU A 69 1.88 1.15 7.06
CA LEU A 69 1.03 -0.02 6.80
C LEU A 69 0.04 -0.28 7.93
N ASP A 70 0.44 -0.10 9.18
CA ASP A 70 -0.45 -0.21 10.35
C ASP A 70 -1.54 0.87 10.36
N ALA A 71 -1.22 2.10 9.95
CA ALA A 71 -2.21 3.17 9.81
C ALA A 71 -3.26 2.82 8.75
N LEU A 72 -2.83 2.30 7.60
CA LEU A 72 -3.74 1.82 6.55
C LEU A 72 -4.57 0.62 7.03
N ARG A 73 -3.96 -0.35 7.74
CA ARG A 73 -4.66 -1.50 8.34
C ARG A 73 -5.79 -1.05 9.27
N ARG A 74 -5.53 -0.07 10.15
CA ARG A 74 -6.55 0.49 11.05
C ARG A 74 -7.66 1.21 10.29
N ALA A 75 -7.31 1.97 9.25
CA ALA A 75 -8.29 2.67 8.44
C ALA A 75 -9.20 1.69 7.67
N MET A 76 -8.64 0.60 7.13
CA MET A 76 -9.39 -0.46 6.46
C MET A 76 -10.32 -1.26 7.37
N GLN A 77 -10.02 -1.31 8.68
CA GLN A 77 -10.89 -1.92 9.69
C GLN A 77 -12.07 -1.03 10.08
N GLY A 78 -12.02 0.27 9.78
CA GLY A 78 -13.15 1.18 9.97
C GLY A 78 -14.11 1.16 8.77
N ASP A 79 -15.30 1.73 8.95
CA ASP A 79 -16.39 1.72 7.96
C ASP A 79 -16.38 2.90 6.99
N SER A 80 -15.21 3.53 6.78
CA SER A 80 -15.09 4.71 5.93
C SER A 80 -14.07 4.50 4.82
N ALA A 81 -14.58 4.37 3.58
CA ALA A 81 -13.77 4.33 2.37
C ALA A 81 -12.86 5.57 2.26
N ASP A 82 -13.37 6.75 2.66
CA ASP A 82 -12.60 7.99 2.65
C ASP A 82 -11.47 8.00 3.68
N ALA A 83 -11.68 7.42 4.87
CA ALA A 83 -10.62 7.27 5.85
C ALA A 83 -9.53 6.31 5.35
N ALA A 84 -9.93 5.19 4.73
CA ALA A 84 -9.03 4.25 4.09
C ALA A 84 -8.25 4.89 2.94
N TRP A 85 -8.92 5.71 2.11
CA TRP A 85 -8.30 6.47 1.03
C TRP A 85 -7.27 7.48 1.53
N ARG A 86 -7.60 8.26 2.57
CA ARG A 86 -6.64 9.21 3.18
C ARG A 86 -5.42 8.51 3.77
N ALA A 87 -5.61 7.35 4.41
CA ALA A 87 -4.50 6.56 4.91
C ALA A 87 -3.62 6.01 3.77
N PHE A 88 -4.23 5.61 2.65
CA PHE A 88 -3.51 5.19 1.45
C PHE A 88 -2.70 6.34 0.81
N LEU A 89 -3.22 7.57 0.78
CA LEU A 89 -2.46 8.72 0.25
C LEU A 89 -1.16 9.01 1.04
N VAL A 90 -1.10 8.63 2.31
CA VAL A 90 0.14 8.72 3.11
C VAL A 90 1.14 7.64 2.68
N LEU A 91 0.66 6.46 2.27
CA LEU A 91 1.48 5.40 1.69
C LEU A 91 1.99 5.76 0.29
N ASP A 92 1.16 6.40 -0.54
CA ASP A 92 1.44 6.75 -1.96
C ASP A 92 2.17 8.11 -2.13
N GLY A 93 2.27 8.93 -1.08
CA GLY A 93 2.84 10.28 -1.12
C GLY A 93 4.33 10.39 -0.77
N PRO A 94 4.91 11.60 -0.73
CA PRO A 94 6.28 11.78 -0.23
C PRO A 94 6.34 11.50 1.27
N GLY A 95 7.12 10.50 1.68
CA GLY A 95 7.22 10.14 3.09
C GLY A 95 7.91 8.81 3.37
N ASP A 96 7.56 8.26 4.53
CA ASP A 96 8.11 7.01 5.06
C ASP A 96 7.39 5.78 4.45
N ASN A 97 7.69 5.50 3.19
CA ASN A 97 7.13 4.41 2.38
C ASN A 97 8.22 3.74 1.51
N PHE A 98 7.80 2.97 0.51
CA PHE A 98 8.68 2.22 -0.38
C PHE A 98 9.41 3.10 -1.42
N GLY A 99 9.20 4.42 -1.42
CA GLY A 99 9.80 5.33 -2.39
C GLY A 99 9.14 5.31 -3.77
N THR A 100 7.92 4.77 -3.85
CA THR A 100 7.13 4.60 -5.07
C THR A 100 6.63 5.92 -5.67
N TRP A 101 6.63 7.00 -4.90
CA TRP A 101 6.30 8.34 -5.37
C TRP A 101 7.40 8.98 -6.23
N ALA A 102 8.63 8.47 -6.14
CA ALA A 102 9.82 9.06 -6.77
C ALA A 102 10.15 8.45 -8.16
N ILE A 103 9.33 7.53 -8.65
CA ILE A 103 9.50 6.84 -9.94
C ILE A 103 8.65 7.46 -11.05
#